data_AF-A0A4Q3Z584-F1
#
_entry.id   AF-A0A4Q3Z584-F1
#
_cell.length_a   1.000
_cell.length_b   1.000
_cell.length_c   1.000
_cell.angle_alpha   90.00
_cell.angle_beta   90.00
_cell.angle_gamma   90.00
#
_symmetry.space_group_name_H-M   'P 1'
#
loop_
_entity.id
_entity.type
_entity.pdbx_description
1 polymer ?
#
loop_
_entity_poly.entity_id
_entity_poly.type
_entity_poly.pdbx_seq_one_letter_code
_entity_poly.pdbx_strand_id
1 'polypeptide(L)' 'MSLHSPNDLNSSGLSDQEAKEFHKVFMTSFLVFVGVAVFAHILAWIWRPWLPGPNGYASLESGTTAAAHAVLSMLS' A
#
# COMPACT_ATOMS: atom_id res chain seq x y z
N MET A 1 1.76 -37.46 -34.04
CA MET A 1 3.13 -37.04 -33.68
C MET A 1 3.41 -35.71 -34.40
N SER A 2 2.88 -34.58 -33.91
CA SER A 2 3.16 -33.27 -34.51
C SER A 2 4.51 -32.77 -34.00
N LEU A 3 5.40 -32.47 -34.93
CA LEU A 3 6.74 -31.95 -34.65
C LEU A 3 6.62 -30.54 -34.05
N HIS A 4 6.80 -30.43 -32.75
CA HIS A 4 6.94 -29.15 -32.04
C HIS A 4 8.37 -28.65 -32.21
N SER A 5 8.51 -27.36 -32.54
CA SER A 5 9.82 -26.75 -32.80
C SER A 5 10.54 -26.54 -31.46
N PRO A 6 11.87 -26.73 -31.40
CA PRO A 6 12.63 -26.61 -30.16
C PRO A 6 12.74 -25.18 -29.60
N ASN A 7 12.16 -24.18 -30.28
CA ASN A 7 12.22 -22.76 -29.89
C ASN A 7 10.94 -22.24 -29.21
N ASP A 8 10.01 -23.13 -28.92
CA ASP A 8 8.67 -22.79 -28.44
C ASP A 8 8.58 -22.83 -26.89
N LEU A 9 9.70 -23.19 -26.23
CA LEU A 9 9.84 -23.33 -24.78
C LEU A 9 10.70 -22.19 -24.23
N ASN A 10 10.10 -21.31 -23.42
CA ASN A 10 10.85 -20.33 -22.65
C ASN A 10 11.66 -21.03 -21.53
N SER A 11 12.68 -20.36 -21.02
CA SER A 11 13.60 -20.76 -19.94
C SER A 11 12.97 -21.29 -18.63
N SER A 12 11.64 -21.19 -18.46
CA SER A 12 10.87 -21.79 -17.36
C SER A 12 10.15 -23.10 -17.72
N GLY A 13 10.26 -23.60 -18.96
CA GLY A 13 9.66 -24.86 -19.42
C GLY A 13 8.17 -24.80 -19.75
N LEU A 14 7.58 -23.61 -19.84
CA LEU A 14 6.17 -23.37 -20.15
C LEU A 14 6.02 -22.73 -21.54
N SER A 15 4.95 -23.09 -22.26
CA SER A 15 4.52 -22.39 -23.47
C SER A 15 4.19 -20.93 -23.14
N ASP A 16 4.54 -20.00 -24.03
CA ASP A 16 4.23 -18.57 -23.89
C ASP A 16 2.74 -18.28 -23.66
N GLN A 17 1.86 -19.19 -24.10
CA GLN A 17 0.42 -19.10 -23.83
C GLN A 17 0.07 -19.40 -22.37
N GLU A 18 0.64 -20.44 -21.77
CA GLU A 18 0.39 -20.78 -20.37
C GLU A 18 0.90 -19.68 -19.44
N ALA A 19 2.12 -19.19 -19.69
CA ALA A 19 2.70 -18.11 -18.87
C ALA A 19 1.81 -16.85 -18.87
N LYS A 20 1.16 -16.51 -19.99
CA LYS A 20 0.25 -15.37 -20.09
C LYS A 20 -1.08 -15.60 -19.37
N GLU A 21 -1.63 -16.81 -19.41
CA GLU A 21 -2.85 -17.13 -18.69
C GLU A 21 -2.65 -17.07 -17.17
N PHE A 22 -1.55 -17.63 -16.65
CA PHE A 22 -1.19 -17.49 -15.23
C PHE A 22 -0.96 -16.03 -14.84
N HIS A 23 -0.23 -15.29 -15.67
CA HIS A 23 0.06 -13.87 -15.41
C HIS A 23 -1.21 -13.01 -15.40
N LYS A 24 -2.16 -13.28 -16.29
CA LYS A 24 -3.45 -12.57 -16.36
C LYS A 24 -4.29 -12.78 -15.10
N VAL A 25 -4.38 -14.02 -14.62
CA VAL A 25 -5.11 -14.34 -13.39
C VAL A 25 -4.43 -13.72 -12.17
N PHE A 26 -3.10 -13.82 -12.09
CA PHE A 26 -2.31 -13.20 -11.02
C PHE A 26 -2.47 -11.68 -10.98
N MET A 27 -2.36 -11.00 -12.13
CA MET A 27 -2.51 -9.55 -12.22
C MET A 27 -3.91 -9.11 -11.80
N THR A 28 -4.95 -9.88 -12.18
CA THR A 28 -6.34 -9.56 -11.82
C THR A 28 -6.54 -9.58 -10.31
N SER A 29 -6.10 -10.64 -9.62
CA SER A 29 -6.23 -10.74 -8.16
C SER A 29 -5.31 -9.75 -7.41
N PHE A 30 -4.09 -9.53 -7.92
CA PHE A 30 -3.15 -8.56 -7.39
C PHE A 30 -3.71 -7.13 -7.43
N LEU A 31 -4.35 -6.73 -8.55
CA LEU A 31 -4.99 -5.42 -8.69
C LEU A 31 -6.11 -5.21 -7.68
N VAL A 32 -6.96 -6.22 -7.46
CA VAL A 32 -8.04 -6.16 -6.46
C VAL A 32 -7.45 -6.03 -5.05
N PHE A 33 -6.43 -6.83 -4.71
CA PHE A 33 -5.77 -6.77 -3.41
C PHE A 33 -5.11 -5.41 -3.15
N VAL A 34 -4.34 -4.89 -4.13
CA VAL A 34 -3.69 -3.58 -4.01
C VAL A 34 -4.73 -2.48 -3.90
N GLY A 35 -5.84 -2.56 -4.64
CA GLY A 35 -6.95 -1.62 -4.51
C GLY A 35 -7.45 -1.55 -3.05
N VAL A 36 -7.80 -2.69 -2.46
CA VAL A 36 -8.24 -2.77 -1.06
C VAL A 36 -7.16 -2.26 -0.09
N ALA A 37 -5.90 -2.64 -0.32
CA ALA A 37 -4.78 -2.21 0.52
C ALA A 37 -4.61 -0.69 0.50
N VAL A 38 -4.70 -0.04 -0.66
CA VAL A 38 -4.61 1.42 -0.79
C VAL A 38 -5.73 2.09 0.02
N PHE A 39 -6.98 1.62 -0.09
CA PHE A 39 -8.08 2.16 0.72
C PHE A 39 -7.82 2.03 2.22
N ALA A 40 -7.36 0.87 2.68
CA ALA A 40 -7.02 0.65 4.08
C ALA A 40 -5.88 1.57 4.56
N HIS A 41 -4.85 1.77 3.74
CA HIS A 41 -3.72 2.63 4.07
C HIS A 41 -4.10 4.11 4.10
N ILE A 42 -4.99 4.57 3.21
CA ILE A 42 -5.52 5.94 3.27
C ILE A 42 -6.29 6.15 4.58
N LEU A 43 -7.15 5.20 4.96
CA LEU A 43 -7.90 5.28 6.21
C LEU A 43 -6.97 5.28 7.43
N ALA A 44 -5.96 4.41 7.43
CA ALA A 44 -4.93 4.37 8.46
C ALA A 44 -4.11 5.67 8.51
N TRP A 45 -3.86 6.30 7.35
CA TRP A 45 -3.14 7.58 7.27
C TRP A 45 -3.95 8.72 7.88
N ILE A 46 -5.27 8.73 7.67
CA ILE A 46 -6.17 9.72 8.30
C ILE A 46 -6.19 9.53 9.82
N TRP A 47 -6.24 8.28 10.28
CA TRP A 47 -6.26 7.98 11.72
C TRP A 47 -4.92 8.27 12.41
N ARG A 48 -3.79 7.91 11.79
CA ARG A 48 -2.45 8.17 12.34
C ARG A 48 -1.42 8.41 11.23
N PRO A 49 -1.21 9.67 10.82
CA PRO A 49 -0.39 10.00 9.65
C PRO A 49 1.09 9.72 9.93
N TRP A 50 1.65 8.67 9.34
CA TRP A 50 3.03 8.25 9.64
C TRP A 50 4.12 9.14 9.02
N LEU A 51 3.79 9.96 8.02
CA LEU A 51 4.69 10.94 7.39
C LEU A 51 4.07 12.34 7.54
N PRO A 52 4.40 13.06 8.62
CA PRO A 52 3.99 14.45 8.74
C PRO A 52 4.83 15.33 7.80
N GLY A 53 4.21 16.34 7.20
CA GLY A 53 4.89 17.28 6.29
C GLY A 53 5.99 18.11 6.97
N PRO A 54 6.55 19.14 6.29
CA PRO A 54 7.63 19.99 6.85
C PRO A 54 7.30 20.63 8.20
N ASN A 55 6.00 20.78 8.51
CA ASN A 55 5.49 21.29 9.79
C ASN A 55 4.87 20.21 10.69
N GLY A 56 5.16 18.93 10.48
CA GLY A 56 5.03 17.92 11.53
C GLY A 56 3.60 17.59 12.00
N TYR A 57 3.55 16.91 13.16
CA TYR A 57 2.39 16.77 14.03
C TYR A 57 2.09 18.07 14.82
N ALA A 58 2.45 19.25 14.30
CA ALA A 58 2.35 20.50 15.05
C ALA A 58 0.92 20.84 15.50
N SER A 59 -0.12 20.33 14.82
CA SER A 59 -1.51 20.49 15.26
C SER A 59 -1.86 19.66 16.51
N LEU A 60 -1.26 18.48 16.69
CA LEU A 60 -1.48 17.67 17.90
C LEU A 60 -0.63 18.18 19.07
N GLU A 61 0.61 18.59 18.82
CA GLU A 61 1.48 19.15 19.86
C GLU A 61 0.94 20.50 20.38
N SER A 62 0.55 21.41 19.48
CA SER A 62 -0.06 22.69 19.88
C SER A 62 -1.35 22.52 20.70
N GLY A 63 -2.21 21.55 20.36
CA GLY A 63 -3.41 21.27 21.14
C GLY A 63 -3.12 20.71 22.55
N THR A 64 -2.13 19.83 22.66
CA THR A 64 -1.74 19.21 23.95
C THR A 64 -1.04 20.23 24.86
N THR A 65 -0.15 21.05 24.28
CA THR A 65 0.58 22.11 24.97
C THR A 65 -0.37 23.24 25.43
N ALA A 66 -1.35 23.63 24.59
CA ALA A 66 -2.38 24.59 24.98
C ALA A 66 -3.26 24.07 26.13
N ALA A 67 -3.66 22.79 26.09
CA ALA A 67 -4.43 22.17 27.16
C ALA A 67 -3.62 22.10 28.48
N ALA A 68 -2.34 21.73 28.40
CA ALA A 68 -1.44 21.71 29.56
C ALA A 68 -1.27 23.11 30.19
N HIS A 69 -1.10 24.15 29.36
CA HIS A 69 -1.02 25.53 29.83
C HIS A 69 -2.34 26.01 30.47
N ALA A 70 -3.49 25.65 29.89
CA ALA A 70 -4.78 25.99 30.48
C ALA A 70 -4.93 25.35 31.88
N VAL A 71 -4.55 24.08 32.04
CA VAL A 71 -4.60 23.40 33.34
C VAL A 71 -3.63 24.03 34.34
N LEU A 72 -2.39 24.32 33.96
CA LEU A 72 -1.41 24.98 34.82
C LEU A 72 -1.89 26.38 35.25
N SER A 73 -2.51 27.15 34.35
CA SER A 73 -3.08 28.46 34.68
C SER A 73 -4.29 28.40 35.62
N MET A 74 -4.97 27.25 35.69
CA MET A 74 -6.07 27.04 36.64
C MET A 74 -5.55 26.65 38.04
N LEU A 75 -4.28 26.26 38.15
CA LEU A 75 -3.65 25.80 39.40
C LEU A 75 -2.74 26.85 40.05
N SER A 76 -2.29 27.88 39.32
CA SER A 76 -1.53 29.04 39.82
C SER A 76 -2.43 30.18 40.26
#